data_AF-A0A427BCC5-F1
#
_entry.id   AF-A0A427BCC5-F1
#
_cell.length_a   1.000
_cell.length_b   1.000
_cell.length_c   1.000
_cell.angle_alpha   90.00
_cell.angle_beta   90.00
_cell.angle_gamma   90.00
#
_symmetry.space_group_name_H-M   'P 1'
#
loop_
_entity.id
_entity.type
_entity.pdbx_description
1 polymer ?
#
loop_
_entity_poly.entity_id
_entity_poly.type
_entity_poly.pdbx_seq_one_letter_code
_entity_poly.pdbx_strand_id
1 'polypeptide(L)'
;QGNGYYCPPTHILQLCGFRLLLECPIDLSSLAVFSPIPSAGAANLDASSGLLRALPWLKTVPGLHLWDASLIDAVLVSSPSGMLGLPFLTRNAKFCGKIYATEVVARIGQLLMEDLLSMHAEFLQFYGADVKPASPEWMKWVELEKLSPVLKQAVLGEDGEELGAWMPLYRMHKVEPLLEILHPKVVLYPEDLRIQYPLKENSSWSYLYYSENVQLRVPSFVEDVKACLETNLAFQLRPRRLTQQNIAIARLKGRIFLSKGKYFLAASRIPMEFSNKQLLYWGSIEPTCLLLALQDRGLVGTIHWNKDAANGVYTIQITNPEKAVIETSATMTTISCEDENTATLIYEALGTVCDGI
;
A
#
# COMPACT_ATOMS: atom_id res chain seq x y z
N GLN A 1 -35.12 2.63 -21.17
CA GLN A 1 -35.29 1.18 -20.93
C GLN A 1 -34.15 0.74 -20.04
N GLY A 2 -34.37 0.65 -18.74
CA GLY A 2 -33.38 0.21 -17.76
C GLY A 2 -33.99 -0.92 -16.93
N ASN A 3 -34.08 -2.11 -17.53
CA ASN A 3 -34.61 -3.32 -16.87
C ASN A 3 -33.49 -4.33 -16.55
N GLY A 4 -32.24 -3.88 -16.45
CA GLY A 4 -31.10 -4.72 -16.11
C GLY A 4 -30.58 -4.44 -14.70
N TYR A 5 -30.36 -5.51 -13.95
CA TYR A 5 -29.57 -5.54 -12.73
C TYR A 5 -28.13 -5.08 -13.08
N TYR A 6 -27.76 -3.84 -12.76
CA TYR A 6 -26.48 -3.25 -13.20
C TYR A 6 -25.38 -3.54 -12.19
N CYS A 7 -24.51 -4.51 -12.51
CA CYS A 7 -23.21 -4.64 -11.86
C CYS A 7 -22.21 -3.68 -12.55
N PRO A 8 -21.58 -2.73 -11.84
CA PRO A 8 -20.56 -1.89 -12.44
C PRO A 8 -19.42 -2.75 -12.98
N PRO A 9 -18.90 -2.46 -14.19
CA PRO A 9 -17.93 -3.33 -14.82
C PRO A 9 -16.59 -3.26 -14.07
N THR A 10 -15.97 -4.41 -13.87
CA THR A 10 -14.68 -4.55 -13.19
C THR A 10 -13.64 -4.99 -14.20
N HIS A 11 -12.50 -4.32 -14.22
CA HIS A 11 -11.48 -4.55 -15.24
C HIS A 11 -10.11 -4.82 -14.61
N ILE A 12 -9.35 -5.74 -15.22
CA ILE A 12 -7.93 -5.94 -14.87
C ILE A 12 -7.09 -5.32 -15.97
N LEU A 13 -6.34 -4.28 -15.62
CA LEU A 13 -5.42 -3.60 -16.51
C LEU A 13 -4.00 -4.13 -16.27
N GLN A 14 -3.32 -4.57 -17.33
CA GLN A 14 -1.92 -4.96 -17.26
C GLN A 14 -1.02 -3.86 -17.81
N LEU A 15 -0.25 -3.21 -16.93
CA LEU A 15 0.69 -2.13 -17.27
C LEU A 15 2.11 -2.56 -16.91
N CYS A 16 2.98 -2.74 -17.91
CA CYS A 16 4.40 -3.04 -17.67
C CYS A 16 4.67 -4.23 -16.73
N GLY A 17 3.80 -5.25 -16.75
CA GLY A 17 3.90 -6.41 -15.84
C GLY A 17 3.24 -6.24 -14.48
N PHE A 18 2.55 -5.12 -14.25
CA PHE A 18 1.74 -4.80 -13.08
C PHE A 18 0.26 -5.01 -13.41
N ARG A 19 -0.48 -5.73 -12.57
CA ARG A 19 -1.92 -5.98 -12.74
C ARG A 19 -2.72 -5.13 -11.76
N LEU A 20 -3.42 -4.16 -12.30
CA LEU A 20 -4.27 -3.23 -11.59
C LEU A 20 -5.73 -3.64 -11.77
N LEU A 21 -6.41 -3.96 -10.67
CA LEU A 21 -7.85 -4.14 -10.64
C LEU A 21 -8.53 -2.77 -10.55
N LEU A 22 -9.45 -2.48 -11.46
CA LEU A 22 -10.26 -1.26 -11.47
C LEU A 22 -11.65 -1.58 -10.95
N GLU A 23 -12.00 -0.97 -9.82
CA GLU A 23 -13.21 -1.21 -9.04
C GLU A 23 -13.31 -2.61 -8.42
N CYS A 24 -14.09 -2.74 -7.35
CA CYS A 24 -14.51 -4.03 -6.80
C CYS A 24 -15.95 -3.92 -6.28
N PRO A 25 -16.95 -3.82 -7.17
CA PRO A 25 -18.32 -3.62 -6.78
C PRO A 25 -19.01 -4.94 -6.39
N ILE A 26 -20.18 -4.80 -5.78
CA ILE A 26 -21.18 -5.87 -5.68
C ILE A 26 -22.46 -5.41 -6.39
N ASP A 27 -23.25 -6.37 -6.86
CA ASP A 27 -24.57 -6.08 -7.40
C ASP A 27 -25.61 -6.09 -6.27
N LEU A 28 -25.99 -4.90 -5.79
CA LEU A 28 -27.03 -4.71 -4.78
C LEU A 28 -28.44 -4.97 -5.33
N SER A 29 -28.65 -4.89 -6.64
CA SER A 29 -29.97 -5.16 -7.23
C SER A 29 -30.35 -6.64 -7.10
N SER A 30 -29.37 -7.52 -6.93
CA SER A 30 -29.57 -8.92 -6.56
C SER A 30 -30.38 -9.12 -5.26
N LEU A 31 -30.40 -8.14 -4.34
CA LEU A 31 -31.22 -8.21 -3.12
C LEU A 31 -32.73 -8.22 -3.41
N ALA A 32 -33.16 -7.74 -4.58
CA ALA A 32 -34.57 -7.68 -4.93
C ALA A 32 -35.24 -9.07 -4.97
N VAL A 33 -34.50 -10.14 -5.29
CA VAL A 33 -35.05 -11.51 -5.31
C VAL A 33 -35.37 -12.06 -3.92
N PHE A 34 -34.80 -11.44 -2.87
CA PHE A 34 -35.05 -11.75 -1.46
C PHE A 34 -35.98 -10.74 -0.77
N SER A 35 -36.36 -9.65 -1.46
CA SER A 35 -37.19 -8.59 -0.88
C SER A 35 -38.61 -9.10 -0.61
N PRO A 36 -39.14 -8.99 0.63
CA PRO A 36 -40.52 -9.35 0.92
C PRO A 36 -41.54 -8.36 0.36
N ILE A 37 -41.10 -7.20 -0.16
CA ILE A 37 -41.93 -6.14 -0.74
C ILE A 37 -41.62 -6.01 -2.24
N PRO A 38 -42.62 -6.01 -3.14
CA PRO A 38 -42.41 -5.80 -4.57
C PRO A 38 -41.80 -4.41 -4.81
N SER A 39 -40.60 -4.34 -5.40
CA SER A 39 -40.01 -3.07 -5.84
C SER A 39 -40.72 -2.58 -7.11
N ALA A 40 -40.71 -1.27 -7.39
CA ALA A 40 -41.43 -0.69 -8.55
C ALA A 40 -40.94 -1.21 -9.92
N GLY A 41 -39.72 -1.79 -10.00
CA GLY A 41 -39.22 -2.52 -11.17
C GLY A 41 -39.58 -4.02 -11.18
N ALA A 42 -40.01 -4.56 -10.04
CA ALA A 42 -40.59 -5.89 -9.86
C ALA A 42 -42.12 -5.88 -10.01
N ALA A 43 -42.72 -4.82 -10.57
CA ALA A 43 -44.17 -4.73 -10.83
C ALA A 43 -44.69 -5.78 -11.83
N ASN A 44 -43.80 -6.55 -12.46
CA ASN A 44 -44.13 -7.71 -13.32
C ASN A 44 -43.93 -9.07 -12.62
N LEU A 45 -43.50 -9.10 -11.36
CA LEU A 45 -43.48 -10.31 -10.55
C LEU A 45 -44.84 -10.38 -9.84
N ASP A 46 -45.78 -11.12 -10.44
CA ASP A 46 -47.05 -11.46 -9.81
C ASP A 46 -46.83 -11.89 -8.36
N ALA A 47 -47.70 -11.50 -7.43
CA ALA A 47 -47.60 -11.86 -6.01
C ALA A 47 -47.60 -13.39 -5.74
N SER A 48 -47.89 -14.20 -6.76
CA SER A 48 -47.79 -15.66 -6.82
C SER A 48 -46.45 -16.19 -7.38
N SER A 49 -45.60 -15.34 -7.94
CA SER A 49 -44.34 -15.67 -8.62
C SER A 49 -43.12 -15.41 -7.72
N GLY A 50 -42.94 -16.33 -6.77
CA GLY A 50 -41.67 -16.70 -6.13
C GLY A 50 -40.73 -15.57 -5.67
N LEU A 51 -40.69 -15.31 -4.37
CA LEU A 51 -39.55 -14.65 -3.75
C LEU A 51 -38.67 -15.74 -3.12
N LEU A 52 -37.36 -15.54 -3.08
CA LEU A 52 -36.48 -16.40 -2.29
C LEU A 52 -36.66 -16.02 -0.81
N ARG A 53 -37.43 -16.84 -0.09
CA ARG A 53 -37.62 -16.71 1.37
C ARG A 53 -36.43 -17.31 2.12
N ALA A 54 -35.27 -16.68 1.96
CA ALA A 54 -34.03 -17.12 2.56
C ALA A 54 -33.17 -15.90 2.94
N LEU A 55 -32.11 -16.16 3.71
CA LEU A 55 -31.11 -15.15 4.01
C LEU A 55 -30.47 -14.64 2.69
N PRO A 56 -30.41 -13.31 2.46
CA PRO A 56 -29.92 -12.77 1.21
C PRO A 56 -28.43 -13.04 1.02
N TRP A 57 -28.08 -13.55 -0.16
CA TRP A 57 -26.72 -13.60 -0.66
C TRP A 57 -26.50 -12.44 -1.64
N LEU A 58 -25.26 -12.08 -1.88
CA LEU A 58 -24.88 -10.98 -2.77
C LEU A 58 -24.18 -11.52 -4.00
N LYS A 59 -24.51 -10.95 -5.16
CA LYS A 59 -23.74 -11.18 -6.38
C LYS A 59 -22.47 -10.32 -6.38
N THR A 60 -21.34 -10.99 -6.50
CA THR A 60 -20.05 -10.37 -6.77
C THR A 60 -19.80 -10.29 -8.27
N VAL A 61 -18.67 -9.68 -8.66
CA VAL A 61 -18.21 -9.69 -10.05
C VAL A 61 -18.18 -11.15 -10.57
N PRO A 62 -18.76 -11.44 -11.75
CA PRO A 62 -18.73 -12.77 -12.33
C PRO A 62 -17.30 -13.33 -12.40
N GLY A 63 -17.11 -14.55 -11.91
CA GLY A 63 -15.81 -15.21 -11.92
C GLY A 63 -14.79 -14.66 -10.93
N LEU A 64 -15.15 -13.76 -9.99
CA LEU A 64 -14.22 -13.29 -8.93
C LEU A 64 -13.58 -14.46 -8.15
N HIS A 65 -14.34 -15.54 -7.94
CA HIS A 65 -13.86 -16.75 -7.28
C HIS A 65 -12.84 -17.55 -8.10
N LEU A 66 -12.77 -17.33 -9.42
CA LEU A 66 -11.80 -17.93 -10.33
C LEU A 66 -10.50 -17.13 -10.42
N TRP A 67 -10.49 -15.89 -9.90
CA TRP A 67 -9.31 -15.04 -9.96
C TRP A 67 -8.27 -15.49 -8.93
N ASP A 68 -7.02 -15.57 -9.38
CA ASP A 68 -5.91 -15.73 -8.45
C ASP A 68 -5.57 -14.37 -7.81
N ALA A 69 -6.06 -14.14 -6.60
CA ALA A 69 -5.85 -12.89 -5.88
C ALA A 69 -4.37 -12.55 -5.64
N SER A 70 -3.46 -13.54 -5.69
CA SER A 70 -2.01 -13.29 -5.55
C SER A 70 -1.40 -12.57 -6.75
N LEU A 71 -2.12 -12.57 -7.86
CA LEU A 71 -1.69 -11.98 -9.12
C LEU A 71 -2.08 -10.51 -9.24
N ILE A 72 -2.93 -10.00 -8.36
CA ILE A 72 -3.39 -8.61 -8.34
C ILE A 72 -2.37 -7.79 -7.53
N ASP A 73 -1.65 -6.91 -8.22
CA ASP A 73 -0.61 -6.09 -7.61
C ASP A 73 -1.20 -4.84 -6.93
N ALA A 74 -2.31 -4.32 -7.46
CA ALA A 74 -3.07 -3.25 -6.83
C ALA A 74 -4.55 -3.26 -7.22
N VAL A 75 -5.36 -2.57 -6.43
CA VAL A 75 -6.77 -2.26 -6.68
C VAL A 75 -6.92 -0.74 -6.64
N LEU A 76 -7.53 -0.14 -7.66
CA LEU A 76 -7.93 1.26 -7.67
C LEU A 76 -9.45 1.33 -7.53
N VAL A 77 -9.92 2.03 -6.50
CA VAL A 77 -11.34 2.25 -6.22
C VAL A 77 -11.64 3.74 -6.37
N SER A 78 -12.40 4.06 -7.41
CA SER A 78 -12.82 5.42 -7.75
C SER A 78 -14.26 5.73 -7.34
N SER A 79 -15.06 4.70 -6.99
CA SER A 79 -16.44 4.85 -6.53
C SER A 79 -16.66 4.23 -5.14
N PRO A 80 -17.52 4.81 -4.28
CA PRO A 80 -17.86 4.19 -2.99
C PRO A 80 -18.41 2.77 -3.12
N SER A 81 -19.20 2.50 -4.16
CA SER A 81 -19.75 1.17 -4.44
C SER A 81 -18.66 0.12 -4.73
N GLY A 82 -17.54 0.54 -5.31
CA GLY A 82 -16.37 -0.30 -5.56
C GLY A 82 -15.64 -0.75 -4.28
N MET A 83 -16.03 -0.25 -3.10
CA MET A 83 -15.51 -0.75 -1.83
C MET A 83 -16.26 -1.96 -1.30
N LEU A 84 -17.54 -2.11 -1.66
CA LEU A 84 -18.41 -3.16 -1.12
C LEU A 84 -17.94 -4.57 -1.50
N GLY A 85 -17.24 -4.73 -2.62
CA GLY A 85 -16.66 -6.00 -3.05
C GLY A 85 -15.30 -6.30 -2.43
N LEU A 86 -14.59 -5.30 -1.89
CA LEU A 86 -13.23 -5.48 -1.36
C LEU A 86 -13.13 -6.58 -0.29
N PRO A 87 -14.05 -6.72 0.68
CA PRO A 87 -13.99 -7.81 1.64
C PRO A 87 -14.13 -9.21 1.02
N PHE A 88 -14.66 -9.33 -0.21
CA PHE A 88 -14.65 -10.59 -0.97
C PHE A 88 -13.29 -10.89 -1.58
N LEU A 89 -12.54 -9.87 -1.98
CA LEU A 89 -11.19 -10.00 -2.49
C LEU A 89 -10.16 -10.19 -1.37
N THR A 90 -10.18 -9.34 -0.34
CA THR A 90 -9.16 -9.29 0.72
C THR A 90 -9.26 -10.44 1.72
N ARG A 91 -10.39 -11.15 1.79
CA ARG A 91 -10.50 -12.39 2.60
C ARG A 91 -9.60 -13.50 2.06
N ASN A 92 -9.18 -13.43 0.80
CA ASN A 92 -8.28 -14.41 0.22
C ASN A 92 -6.88 -14.19 0.81
N ALA A 93 -6.39 -15.16 1.59
CA ALA A 93 -5.09 -15.07 2.27
C ALA A 93 -3.89 -14.87 1.32
N LYS A 94 -4.07 -15.14 0.02
CA LYS A 94 -3.04 -14.91 -0.99
C LYS A 94 -3.05 -13.49 -1.58
N PHE A 95 -4.07 -12.68 -1.31
CA PHE A 95 -4.11 -11.30 -1.74
C PHE A 95 -3.03 -10.50 -1.01
N CYS A 96 -2.12 -9.89 -1.77
CA CYS A 96 -1.05 -9.03 -1.25
C CYS A 96 -0.97 -7.68 -1.97
N GLY A 97 -1.95 -7.38 -2.82
CA GLY A 97 -2.00 -6.15 -3.59
C GLY A 97 -2.31 -4.93 -2.73
N LYS A 98 -1.92 -3.74 -3.21
CA LYS A 98 -2.23 -2.46 -2.54
C LYS A 98 -3.58 -1.93 -2.97
N ILE A 99 -4.37 -1.41 -2.03
CA ILE A 99 -5.64 -0.76 -2.34
C ILE A 99 -5.45 0.74 -2.36
N TYR A 100 -5.85 1.38 -3.45
CA TYR A 100 -5.83 2.81 -3.65
C TYR A 100 -7.27 3.32 -3.77
N ALA A 101 -7.62 4.27 -2.93
CA ALA A 101 -8.89 4.98 -2.98
C ALA A 101 -8.66 6.42 -2.53
N THR A 102 -9.50 7.34 -2.96
CA THR A 102 -9.52 8.69 -2.35
C THR A 102 -10.16 8.61 -0.98
N GLU A 103 -9.86 9.57 -0.10
CA GLU A 103 -10.45 9.63 1.24
C GLU A 103 -11.99 9.69 1.19
N VAL A 104 -12.55 10.45 0.24
CA VAL A 104 -13.99 10.59 0.06
C VAL A 104 -14.62 9.23 -0.30
N VAL A 105 -13.99 8.50 -1.22
CA VAL A 105 -14.41 7.14 -1.58
C VAL A 105 -14.33 6.23 -0.36
N ALA A 106 -13.21 6.25 0.37
CA ALA A 106 -12.98 5.44 1.56
C ALA A 106 -14.05 5.64 2.64
N ARG A 107 -14.33 6.91 2.99
CA ARG A 107 -15.31 7.26 4.03
C ARG A 107 -16.75 6.92 3.63
N ILE A 108 -17.16 7.27 2.41
CA ILE A 108 -18.52 6.96 1.95
C ILE A 108 -18.69 5.45 1.80
N GLY A 109 -17.70 4.75 1.24
CA GLY A 109 -17.77 3.30 1.10
C GLY A 109 -17.75 2.58 2.45
N GLN A 110 -17.08 3.10 3.47
CA GLN A 110 -17.20 2.61 4.84
C GLN A 110 -18.65 2.70 5.33
N LEU A 111 -19.29 3.87 5.22
CA LEU A 111 -20.70 4.04 5.61
C LEU A 111 -21.61 3.05 4.87
N LEU A 112 -21.41 2.88 3.56
CA LEU A 112 -22.17 1.90 2.77
C LEU A 112 -21.94 0.46 3.24
N MET A 113 -20.71 0.10 3.64
CA MET A 113 -20.42 -1.24 4.19
C MET A 113 -21.11 -1.44 5.55
N GLU A 114 -21.08 -0.44 6.41
CA GLU A 114 -21.74 -0.46 7.72
C GLU A 114 -23.26 -0.59 7.58
N ASP A 115 -23.87 0.21 6.70
CA ASP A 115 -25.31 0.15 6.40
C ASP A 115 -25.71 -1.22 5.84
N LEU A 116 -24.91 -1.79 4.93
CA LEU A 116 -25.16 -3.12 4.36
C LEU A 116 -25.10 -4.22 5.44
N LEU A 117 -24.17 -4.12 6.38
CA LEU A 117 -24.07 -5.05 7.50
C LEU A 117 -25.22 -4.89 8.48
N SER A 118 -25.63 -3.64 8.76
CA SER A 118 -26.78 -3.34 9.60
C SER A 118 -28.06 -3.93 9.01
N MET A 119 -28.32 -3.69 7.73
CA MET A 119 -29.43 -4.29 6.98
C MET A 119 -29.40 -5.82 7.09
N HIS A 120 -28.25 -6.45 6.88
CA HIS A 120 -28.14 -7.91 6.96
C HIS A 120 -28.36 -8.45 8.38
N ALA A 121 -28.02 -7.69 9.42
CA ALA A 121 -28.31 -8.07 10.80
C ALA A 121 -29.83 -8.14 11.05
N GLU A 122 -30.62 -7.25 10.45
CA GLU A 122 -32.10 -7.32 10.50
C GLU A 122 -32.61 -8.59 9.80
N PHE A 123 -32.06 -8.93 8.63
CA PHE A 123 -32.38 -10.18 7.94
C PHE A 123 -32.07 -11.41 8.79
N LEU A 124 -30.92 -11.43 9.50
CA LEU A 124 -30.55 -12.51 10.41
C LEU A 124 -31.52 -12.64 11.60
N GLN A 125 -32.05 -11.53 12.12
CA GLN A 125 -33.08 -11.58 13.17
C GLN A 125 -34.38 -12.18 12.67
N PHE A 126 -34.77 -11.87 11.42
CA PHE A 126 -36.03 -12.34 10.85
C PHE A 126 -35.97 -13.80 10.36
N TYR A 127 -34.93 -14.17 9.60
CA TYR A 127 -34.78 -15.50 9.00
C TYR A 127 -34.02 -16.50 9.88
N GLY A 128 -33.38 -16.03 10.95
CA GLY A 128 -32.49 -16.83 11.79
C GLY A 128 -31.07 -16.89 11.23
N ALA A 129 -30.11 -17.22 12.11
CA ALA A 129 -28.73 -17.41 11.70
C ALA A 129 -28.61 -18.70 10.87
N ASP A 130 -28.04 -18.60 9.67
CA ASP A 130 -27.67 -19.77 8.90
C ASP A 130 -26.54 -20.52 9.64
N VAL A 131 -26.91 -21.61 10.31
CA VAL A 131 -25.96 -22.49 10.99
C VAL A 131 -25.26 -23.32 9.92
N LYS A 132 -24.28 -22.70 9.25
CA LYS A 132 -23.39 -23.28 8.23
C LYS A 132 -24.10 -24.16 7.18
N PRO A 133 -24.15 -23.66 5.95
CA PRO A 133 -23.71 -24.54 4.88
C PRO A 133 -22.69 -23.85 3.97
N ALA A 134 -21.87 -24.66 3.30
CA ALA A 134 -21.05 -24.20 2.19
C ALA A 134 -21.90 -23.71 0.99
N SER A 135 -23.22 -23.97 1.00
CA SER A 135 -24.22 -23.64 -0.03
C SER A 135 -25.62 -23.53 0.61
N PRO A 136 -26.40 -22.48 0.38
CA PRO A 136 -27.74 -22.32 0.92
C PRO A 136 -28.74 -23.28 0.24
N GLU A 137 -29.84 -23.62 0.93
CA GLU A 137 -30.84 -24.57 0.44
C GLU A 137 -31.44 -24.17 -0.92
N TRP A 138 -31.66 -22.88 -1.14
CA TRP A 138 -32.23 -22.36 -2.39
C TRP A 138 -31.32 -22.54 -3.61
N MET A 139 -30.01 -22.79 -3.41
CA MET A 139 -29.06 -23.08 -4.50
C MET A 139 -29.05 -24.56 -4.92
N LYS A 140 -29.81 -25.44 -4.27
CA LYS A 140 -29.93 -26.83 -4.71
C LYS A 140 -30.66 -26.89 -6.05
N TRP A 141 -30.17 -27.72 -6.99
CA TRP A 141 -30.76 -27.84 -8.32
C TRP A 141 -32.28 -28.11 -8.31
N VAL A 142 -32.74 -28.95 -7.38
CA VAL A 142 -34.17 -29.26 -7.20
C VAL A 142 -35.01 -28.03 -6.85
N GLU A 143 -34.45 -27.07 -6.12
CA GLU A 143 -35.15 -25.81 -5.79
C GLU A 143 -35.05 -24.80 -6.93
N LEU A 144 -33.90 -24.75 -7.62
CA LEU A 144 -33.70 -23.90 -8.79
C LEU A 144 -34.65 -24.26 -9.93
N GLU A 145 -34.95 -25.54 -10.14
CA GLU A 145 -35.93 -26.00 -11.14
C GLU A 145 -37.36 -25.51 -10.86
N LYS A 146 -37.71 -25.24 -9.60
CA LYS A 146 -39.03 -24.76 -9.19
C LYS A 146 -39.20 -23.25 -9.36
N LEU A 147 -38.12 -22.51 -9.61
CA LEU A 147 -38.16 -21.07 -9.79
C LEU A 147 -38.94 -20.67 -11.06
N SER A 148 -39.62 -19.52 -11.00
CA SER A 148 -40.25 -18.92 -12.19
C SER A 148 -39.19 -18.57 -13.24
N PRO A 149 -39.55 -18.45 -14.53
CA PRO A 149 -38.59 -18.09 -15.57
C PRO A 149 -37.84 -16.78 -15.28
N VAL A 150 -38.53 -15.79 -14.71
CA VAL A 150 -37.94 -14.48 -14.34
C VAL A 150 -36.90 -14.63 -13.23
N LEU A 151 -37.18 -15.44 -12.21
CA LEU A 151 -36.23 -15.71 -11.14
C LEU A 151 -35.06 -16.58 -11.59
N LYS A 152 -35.31 -17.58 -12.44
CA LYS A 152 -34.24 -18.40 -13.04
C LYS A 152 -33.28 -17.50 -13.79
N GLN A 153 -33.78 -16.60 -14.62
CA GLN A 153 -32.96 -15.61 -15.31
C GLN A 153 -32.18 -14.72 -14.31
N ALA A 154 -32.85 -14.21 -13.28
CA ALA A 154 -32.21 -13.36 -12.28
C ALA A 154 -31.18 -14.11 -11.40
N VAL A 155 -31.30 -15.41 -11.20
CA VAL A 155 -30.41 -16.21 -10.34
C VAL A 155 -29.26 -16.83 -11.12
N LEU A 156 -29.56 -17.40 -12.28
CA LEU A 156 -28.66 -18.20 -13.10
C LEU A 156 -28.00 -17.40 -14.23
N GLY A 157 -28.57 -16.25 -14.62
CA GLY A 157 -28.20 -15.58 -15.86
C GLY A 157 -28.73 -16.30 -17.10
N GLU A 158 -28.26 -15.92 -18.28
CA GLU A 158 -28.69 -16.54 -19.55
C GLU A 158 -28.23 -18.02 -19.67
N ASP A 159 -26.98 -18.30 -19.28
CA ASP A 159 -26.34 -19.61 -19.47
C ASP A 159 -26.01 -20.35 -18.16
N GLY A 160 -26.45 -19.86 -17.01
CA GLY A 160 -26.15 -20.47 -15.69
C GLY A 160 -24.83 -20.02 -15.04
N GLU A 161 -24.03 -19.21 -15.73
CA GLU A 161 -22.69 -18.79 -15.29
C GLU A 161 -22.72 -17.90 -14.03
N GLU A 162 -23.84 -17.23 -13.76
CA GLU A 162 -23.94 -16.30 -12.64
C GLU A 162 -24.11 -17.01 -11.27
N LEU A 163 -24.39 -18.31 -11.25
CA LEU A 163 -24.60 -19.02 -9.99
C LEU A 163 -23.34 -18.97 -9.09
N GLY A 164 -22.15 -19.04 -9.67
CA GLY A 164 -20.88 -18.95 -8.95
C GLY A 164 -20.53 -17.53 -8.47
N ALA A 165 -21.29 -16.50 -8.88
CA ALA A 165 -21.08 -15.12 -8.45
C ALA A 165 -21.73 -14.83 -7.09
N TRP A 166 -22.67 -15.65 -6.65
CA TRP A 166 -23.37 -15.49 -5.38
C TRP A 166 -22.47 -15.87 -4.20
N MET A 167 -22.38 -14.96 -3.24
CA MET A 167 -21.57 -15.12 -2.05
C MET A 167 -22.35 -14.71 -0.79
N PRO A 168 -22.11 -15.35 0.37
CA PRO A 168 -22.69 -14.89 1.62
C PRO A 168 -22.06 -13.55 1.99
N LEU A 169 -22.85 -12.65 2.59
CA LEU A 169 -22.32 -11.37 3.07
C LEU A 169 -21.17 -11.61 4.06
N TYR A 170 -20.13 -10.78 3.96
CA TYR A 170 -19.03 -10.78 4.92
C TYR A 170 -19.51 -10.30 6.31
N ARG A 171 -18.71 -10.54 7.35
CA ARG A 171 -19.01 -10.10 8.72
C ARG A 171 -18.20 -8.85 9.07
N MET A 172 -18.63 -8.10 10.07
CA MET A 172 -17.98 -6.85 10.51
C MET A 172 -16.48 -7.02 10.82
N HIS A 173 -16.08 -8.10 11.48
CA HIS A 173 -14.66 -8.38 11.76
C HIS A 173 -13.79 -8.60 10.51
N LYS A 174 -14.37 -8.71 9.31
CA LYS A 174 -13.64 -8.72 8.03
C LYS A 174 -13.56 -7.33 7.39
N VAL A 175 -14.39 -6.40 7.82
CA VAL A 175 -14.39 -4.99 7.40
C VAL A 175 -13.38 -4.21 8.23
N GLU A 176 -13.29 -4.45 9.55
CA GLU A 176 -12.34 -3.74 10.42
C GLU A 176 -10.88 -3.80 9.92
N PRO A 177 -10.31 -4.98 9.56
CA PRO A 177 -8.95 -5.03 9.02
C PRO A 177 -8.83 -4.32 7.67
N LEU A 178 -9.89 -4.32 6.86
CA LEU A 178 -9.92 -3.57 5.61
C LEU A 178 -9.90 -2.07 5.89
N LEU A 179 -10.66 -1.58 6.87
CA LEU A 179 -10.67 -0.17 7.28
C LEU A 179 -9.31 0.25 7.85
N GLU A 180 -8.65 -0.62 8.61
CA GLU A 180 -7.27 -0.40 9.05
C GLU A 180 -6.27 -0.32 7.88
N ILE A 181 -6.41 -1.19 6.87
CA ILE A 181 -5.61 -1.15 5.63
C ILE A 181 -5.90 0.13 4.82
N LEU A 182 -7.15 0.57 4.82
CA LEU A 182 -7.61 1.74 4.10
C LEU A 182 -7.24 3.05 4.77
N HIS A 183 -6.82 3.06 6.05
CA HIS A 183 -6.34 4.26 6.73
C HIS A 183 -5.30 4.96 5.86
N PRO A 184 -5.67 6.07 5.20
CA PRO A 184 -4.86 6.59 4.11
C PRO A 184 -3.60 7.20 4.70
N LYS A 185 -2.44 6.66 4.33
CA LYS A 185 -1.14 7.24 4.70
C LYS A 185 -0.84 8.49 3.87
N VAL A 186 -1.30 8.51 2.61
CA VAL A 186 -1.31 9.68 1.72
C VAL A 186 -2.76 9.98 1.31
N VAL A 187 -3.16 11.24 1.38
CA VAL A 187 -4.40 11.77 0.79
C VAL A 187 -4.04 12.65 -0.41
N LEU A 188 -4.70 12.41 -1.55
CA LEU A 188 -4.59 13.26 -2.74
C LEU A 188 -5.67 14.34 -2.71
N TYR A 189 -5.25 15.59 -2.84
CA TYR A 189 -6.12 16.76 -2.75
C TYR A 189 -5.97 17.67 -3.98
N PRO A 190 -7.06 18.20 -4.57
CA PRO A 190 -6.94 19.13 -5.69
C PRO A 190 -6.22 20.43 -5.27
N GLU A 191 -5.25 20.90 -6.07
CA GLU A 191 -4.49 22.12 -5.74
C GLU A 191 -5.39 23.37 -5.70
N ASP A 192 -6.44 23.43 -6.52
CA ASP A 192 -7.41 24.51 -6.58
C ASP A 192 -8.28 24.64 -5.33
N LEU A 193 -8.53 23.53 -4.63
CA LEU A 193 -9.30 23.53 -3.38
C LEU A 193 -8.44 23.84 -2.14
N ARG A 194 -7.10 23.84 -2.28
CA ARG A 194 -6.16 24.05 -1.18
C ARG A 194 -6.34 25.42 -0.51
N ILE A 195 -6.66 26.44 -1.30
CA ILE A 195 -6.84 27.82 -0.83
C ILE A 195 -8.20 28.00 -0.14
N GLN A 196 -9.22 27.29 -0.61
CA GLN A 196 -10.60 27.43 -0.13
C GLN A 196 -10.84 26.71 1.19
N TYR A 197 -10.14 25.60 1.42
CA TYR A 197 -10.26 24.78 2.62
C TYR A 197 -8.87 24.38 3.11
N PRO A 198 -8.18 25.24 3.89
CA PRO A 198 -6.91 24.88 4.49
C PRO A 198 -7.11 23.69 5.45
N LEU A 199 -6.50 22.56 5.11
CA LEU A 199 -6.53 21.35 5.93
C LEU A 199 -5.84 21.62 7.26
N LYS A 200 -6.44 21.18 8.37
CA LYS A 200 -5.84 21.31 9.70
C LYS A 200 -4.62 20.39 9.83
N GLU A 201 -3.48 20.92 10.27
CA GLU A 201 -2.20 20.19 10.48
C GLU A 201 -2.26 19.05 11.52
N ASN A 202 -3.39 18.87 12.21
CA ASN A 202 -3.56 17.86 13.26
C ASN A 202 -3.97 16.46 12.76
N SER A 203 -3.97 16.18 11.45
CA SER A 203 -4.21 14.83 10.93
C SER A 203 -2.90 14.03 10.83
N SER A 204 -2.92 12.75 11.18
CA SER A 204 -1.81 11.80 11.02
C SER A 204 -1.49 11.42 9.56
N TRP A 205 -2.04 12.15 8.58
CA TRP A 205 -1.94 11.85 7.16
C TRP A 205 -0.94 12.75 6.45
N SER A 206 -0.26 12.21 5.44
CA SER A 206 0.50 13.02 4.48
C SER A 206 -0.41 13.47 3.34
N TYR A 207 -0.33 14.73 2.92
CA TYR A 207 -1.13 15.24 1.79
C TYR A 207 -0.26 15.43 0.56
N LEU A 208 -0.75 14.99 -0.59
CA LEU A 208 -0.22 15.33 -1.90
C LEU A 208 -1.27 16.14 -2.64
N TYR A 209 -0.82 17.16 -3.36
CA TYR A 209 -1.71 18.02 -4.12
C TYR A 209 -1.58 17.72 -5.60
N TYR A 210 -2.71 17.59 -6.30
CA TYR A 210 -2.73 17.28 -7.72
C TYR A 210 -3.29 18.43 -8.55
N SER A 211 -2.75 18.55 -9.76
CA SER A 211 -3.20 19.49 -10.79
C SER A 211 -3.35 18.72 -12.10
N GLU A 212 -4.18 19.26 -12.99
CA GLU A 212 -4.44 18.64 -14.28
C GLU A 212 -3.13 18.45 -15.07
N ASN A 213 -2.95 17.27 -15.66
CA ASN A 213 -1.78 16.91 -16.47
C ASN A 213 -0.41 16.92 -15.75
N VAL A 214 -0.39 16.92 -14.42
CA VAL A 214 0.87 16.86 -13.64
C VAL A 214 1.10 15.44 -13.12
N GLN A 215 2.29 14.89 -13.38
CA GLN A 215 2.71 13.61 -12.81
C GLN A 215 3.05 13.76 -11.33
N LEU A 216 2.38 12.96 -10.49
CA LEU A 216 2.56 12.97 -9.04
C LEU A 216 3.52 11.88 -8.61
N ARG A 217 4.53 12.27 -7.84
CA ARG A 217 5.42 11.33 -7.15
C ARG A 217 4.79 10.93 -5.82
N VAL A 218 4.18 9.75 -5.80
CA VAL A 218 3.64 9.14 -4.57
C VAL A 218 4.79 8.54 -3.76
N PRO A 219 5.00 8.95 -2.50
CA PRO A 219 6.06 8.39 -1.67
C PRO A 219 5.79 6.92 -1.38
N SER A 220 6.84 6.12 -1.40
CA SER A 220 6.80 4.73 -0.94
C SER A 220 6.82 4.73 0.59
N PHE A 221 5.76 4.21 1.21
CA PHE A 221 5.68 3.98 2.67
C PHE A 221 6.30 2.66 3.13
N VAL A 222 7.04 2.02 2.24
CA VAL A 222 7.78 0.80 2.57
C VAL A 222 9.10 1.24 3.19
N GLU A 223 9.21 1.10 4.51
CA GLU A 223 10.46 1.39 5.26
C GLU A 223 11.59 0.45 4.80
N ASP A 224 11.27 -0.80 4.49
CA ASP A 224 12.22 -1.82 4.05
C ASP A 224 11.91 -2.35 2.63
N VAL A 225 12.71 -1.96 1.64
CA VAL A 225 12.58 -2.51 0.28
C VAL A 225 13.13 -3.94 0.25
N LYS A 226 12.22 -4.93 0.23
CA LYS A 226 12.58 -6.33 -0.01
C LYS A 226 12.75 -6.58 -1.51
N ALA A 227 13.95 -6.97 -1.92
CA ALA A 227 14.27 -7.32 -3.30
C ALA A 227 14.91 -8.71 -3.40
N CYS A 228 14.60 -9.44 -4.47
CA CYS A 228 15.30 -10.66 -4.86
C CYS A 228 16.60 -10.29 -5.57
N LEU A 229 17.73 -10.80 -5.09
CA LEU A 229 19.04 -10.58 -5.68
C LEU A 229 19.39 -11.73 -6.62
N GLU A 230 19.81 -11.45 -7.86
CA GLU A 230 20.36 -12.50 -8.72
C GLU A 230 21.61 -13.14 -8.08
N THR A 231 21.79 -14.44 -8.29
CA THR A 231 22.86 -15.21 -7.65
C THR A 231 24.26 -14.70 -8.04
N ASN A 232 24.44 -14.28 -9.29
CA ASN A 232 25.69 -13.68 -9.78
C ASN A 232 26.08 -12.39 -9.06
N LEU A 233 25.10 -11.56 -8.66
CA LEU A 233 25.29 -10.35 -7.87
C LEU A 233 25.54 -10.69 -6.41
N ALA A 234 24.86 -11.71 -5.88
CA ALA A 234 25.08 -12.18 -4.52
C ALA A 234 26.54 -12.60 -4.30
N PHE A 235 27.16 -13.29 -5.27
CA PHE A 235 28.57 -13.68 -5.21
C PHE A 235 29.56 -12.50 -5.30
N GLN A 236 29.12 -11.33 -5.79
CA GLN A 236 29.97 -10.12 -5.85
C GLN A 236 29.92 -9.31 -4.56
N LEU A 237 28.96 -9.58 -3.68
CA LEU A 237 28.87 -8.88 -2.41
C LEU A 237 30.14 -9.13 -1.59
N ARG A 238 30.70 -8.05 -1.04
CA ARG A 238 31.77 -8.09 -0.06
C ARG A 238 31.25 -7.47 1.24
N PRO A 239 30.50 -8.22 2.06
CA PRO A 239 29.89 -7.67 3.26
C PRO A 239 30.96 -7.33 4.30
N ARG A 240 30.92 -6.09 4.79
CA ARG A 240 31.66 -5.64 5.96
C ARG A 240 30.67 -5.50 7.11
N ARG A 241 30.98 -6.12 8.26
CA ARG A 241 30.20 -5.92 9.48
C ARG A 241 30.43 -4.52 10.01
N LEU A 242 29.35 -3.84 10.36
CA LEU A 242 29.40 -2.55 11.05
C LEU A 242 29.59 -2.80 12.55
N THR A 243 30.36 -1.94 13.21
CA THR A 243 30.73 -2.13 14.62
C THR A 243 29.56 -1.85 15.58
N GLN A 244 28.67 -0.92 15.22
CA GLN A 244 27.63 -0.40 16.11
C GLN A 244 26.27 -1.14 16.00
N GLN A 245 26.07 -1.99 15.00
CA GLN A 245 24.81 -2.73 14.79
C GLN A 245 25.12 -4.13 14.25
N ASN A 246 24.31 -5.15 14.58
CA ASN A 246 24.44 -6.52 14.05
C ASN A 246 24.02 -6.60 12.56
N ILE A 247 24.53 -5.66 11.76
CA ILE A 247 24.23 -5.42 10.36
C ILE A 247 25.53 -5.53 9.58
N ALA A 248 25.48 -6.21 8.44
CA ALA A 248 26.56 -6.23 7.47
C ALA A 248 26.14 -5.45 6.23
N ILE A 249 27.05 -4.64 5.71
CA ILE A 249 26.82 -3.81 4.52
C ILE A 249 27.75 -4.23 3.39
N ALA A 250 27.24 -4.24 2.16
CA ALA A 250 28.03 -4.52 0.97
C ALA A 250 27.63 -3.54 -0.13
N ARG A 251 28.62 -2.89 -0.76
CA ARG A 251 28.36 -2.07 -1.95
C ARG A 251 28.07 -3.00 -3.12
N LEU A 252 27.00 -2.70 -3.86
CA LEU A 252 26.59 -3.48 -5.01
C LEU A 252 26.12 -2.52 -6.12
N LYS A 253 26.35 -2.89 -7.38
CA LYS A 253 25.89 -2.11 -8.54
C LYS A 253 25.08 -3.01 -9.46
N GLY A 254 23.80 -2.69 -9.62
CA GLY A 254 22.87 -3.49 -10.42
C GLY A 254 21.74 -2.64 -10.98
N ARG A 255 20.87 -3.27 -11.77
CA ARG A 255 19.61 -2.69 -12.20
C ARG A 255 18.49 -3.25 -11.34
N ILE A 256 17.66 -2.36 -10.82
CA ILE A 256 16.41 -2.73 -10.16
C ILE A 256 15.28 -2.79 -11.18
N PHE A 257 14.45 -3.83 -11.11
CA PHE A 257 13.23 -3.94 -11.91
C PHE A 257 12.13 -4.62 -11.09
N LEU A 258 10.88 -4.42 -11.46
CA LEU A 258 9.71 -4.99 -10.77
C LEU A 258 9.13 -6.12 -11.63
N SER A 259 8.85 -7.27 -11.03
CA SER A 259 8.17 -8.38 -11.70
C SER A 259 7.30 -9.14 -10.71
N LYS A 260 6.03 -9.41 -11.06
CA LYS A 260 5.08 -10.15 -10.20
C LYS A 260 5.04 -9.62 -8.76
N GLY A 261 4.93 -8.29 -8.60
CA GLY A 261 4.89 -7.63 -7.30
C GLY A 261 6.19 -7.67 -6.47
N LYS A 262 7.30 -8.19 -7.01
CA LYS A 262 8.59 -8.28 -6.32
C LYS A 262 9.66 -7.47 -7.03
N TYR A 263 10.46 -6.73 -6.26
CA TYR A 263 11.65 -6.08 -6.79
C TYR A 263 12.74 -7.11 -7.03
N PHE A 264 13.44 -7.00 -8.15
CA PHE A 264 14.58 -7.81 -8.52
C PHE A 264 15.78 -6.92 -8.78
N LEU A 265 16.95 -7.37 -8.33
CA LEU A 265 18.24 -6.75 -8.63
C LEU A 265 19.05 -7.67 -9.53
N ALA A 266 19.36 -7.21 -10.74
CA ALA A 266 20.16 -7.94 -11.74
C ALA A 266 21.43 -7.20 -12.13
N ALA A 267 22.41 -7.96 -12.63
CA ALA A 267 23.70 -7.40 -13.02
C ALA A 267 23.54 -6.38 -14.17
N SER A 268 24.26 -5.25 -14.06
CA SER A 268 24.34 -4.28 -15.16
C SER A 268 25.26 -4.81 -16.25
N ARG A 269 24.85 -4.74 -17.52
CA ARG A 269 25.67 -5.17 -18.67
C ARG A 269 26.83 -4.22 -18.99
N ILE A 270 26.90 -3.06 -18.35
CA ILE A 270 27.93 -2.04 -18.57
C ILE A 270 28.90 -2.08 -17.39
N PRO A 271 30.19 -2.38 -17.60
CA PRO A 271 31.23 -2.15 -16.60
C PRO A 271 31.31 -0.64 -16.40
N MET A 272 30.99 -0.17 -15.20
CA MET A 272 31.19 1.23 -14.84
C MET A 272 32.07 1.28 -13.61
N GLU A 273 33.24 1.90 -13.76
CA GLU A 273 34.27 2.03 -12.73
C GLU A 273 33.69 2.56 -11.40
N PHE A 274 34.16 1.96 -10.30
CA PHE A 274 33.93 2.50 -8.97
C PHE A 274 34.91 3.65 -8.76
N SER A 275 34.44 4.88 -8.90
CA SER A 275 35.20 6.03 -8.40
C SER A 275 35.10 6.04 -6.87
N ASN A 276 36.24 5.97 -6.17
CA ASN A 276 36.31 6.15 -4.72
C ASN A 276 35.88 7.56 -4.25
N LYS A 277 35.52 8.47 -5.17
CA LYS A 277 35.08 9.84 -4.86
C LYS A 277 33.66 9.95 -4.30
N GLN A 278 32.93 8.83 -4.14
CA GLN A 278 31.58 8.78 -3.57
C GLN A 278 31.51 7.74 -2.46
N LEU A 279 32.30 7.94 -1.40
CA LEU A 279 32.18 7.20 -0.16
C LEU A 279 31.04 7.80 0.67
N LEU A 280 30.09 6.95 1.09
CA LEU A 280 29.02 7.31 2.01
C LEU A 280 29.43 6.85 3.41
N TYR A 281 29.54 7.77 4.36
CA TYR A 281 29.88 7.42 5.74
C TYR A 281 28.61 7.13 6.54
N TRP A 282 28.63 6.08 7.35
CA TRP A 282 27.50 5.67 8.18
C TRP A 282 27.91 5.59 9.66
N GLY A 283 27.01 6.03 10.54
CA GLY A 283 27.18 5.98 12.00
C GLY A 283 27.28 7.34 12.65
N SER A 284 27.27 7.35 13.99
CA SER A 284 27.52 8.55 14.79
C SER A 284 29.01 8.67 15.08
N ILE A 285 29.57 9.85 14.81
CA ILE A 285 30.98 10.12 15.07
C ILE A 285 31.18 10.41 16.56
N GLU A 286 32.06 9.64 17.21
CA GLU A 286 32.46 9.96 18.58
C GLU A 286 33.48 11.11 18.56
N PRO A 287 33.21 12.26 19.21
CA PRO A 287 34.04 13.46 19.12
C PRO A 287 35.49 13.21 19.56
N THR A 288 35.68 12.42 20.61
CA THR A 288 36.99 12.11 21.18
C THR A 288 37.83 11.26 20.22
N CYS A 289 37.21 10.26 19.58
CA CYS A 289 37.88 9.44 18.57
C CYS A 289 38.24 10.25 17.32
N LEU A 290 37.36 11.16 16.89
CA LEU A 290 37.66 12.07 15.79
C LEU A 290 38.83 13.00 16.14
N LEU A 291 38.86 13.55 17.34
CA LEU A 291 39.95 14.44 17.75
C LEU A 291 41.30 13.71 17.77
N LEU A 292 41.34 12.46 18.26
CA LEU A 292 42.54 11.62 18.22
C LEU A 292 42.99 11.33 16.78
N ALA A 293 42.05 10.97 15.89
CA ALA A 293 42.36 10.70 14.48
C ALA A 293 42.86 11.94 13.72
N LEU A 294 42.38 13.13 14.08
CA LEU A 294 42.89 14.41 13.57
C LEU A 294 44.31 14.69 14.09
N GLN A 295 44.56 14.44 15.38
CA GLN A 295 45.86 14.64 16.01
C GLN A 295 46.95 13.73 15.42
N ASP A 296 46.63 12.46 15.12
CA ASP A 296 47.52 11.51 14.44
C ASP A 296 47.95 11.99 13.05
N ARG A 297 47.19 12.90 12.45
CA ARG A 297 47.47 13.53 11.14
C ARG A 297 48.05 14.93 11.25
N GLY A 298 48.46 15.35 12.44
CA GLY A 298 49.08 16.65 12.69
C GLY A 298 48.10 17.82 12.78
N LEU A 299 46.79 17.56 12.85
CA LEU A 299 45.77 18.60 13.01
C LEU A 299 45.48 18.81 14.50
N VAL A 300 45.67 20.03 14.99
CA VAL A 300 45.40 20.37 16.40
C VAL A 300 44.06 21.09 16.49
N GLY A 301 43.12 20.53 17.26
CA GLY A 301 41.81 21.14 17.45
C GLY A 301 41.24 21.00 18.86
N THR A 302 40.15 21.72 19.11
CA THR A 302 39.42 21.72 20.38
C THR A 302 37.94 21.42 20.15
N ILE A 303 37.36 20.61 21.03
CA ILE A 303 35.93 20.25 20.98
C ILE A 303 35.12 21.29 21.75
N HIS A 304 34.08 21.80 21.11
CA HIS A 304 33.09 22.70 21.69
C HIS A 304 31.71 22.02 21.64
N TRP A 305 31.09 21.88 22.80
CA TRP A 305 29.75 21.31 22.93
C TRP A 305 28.70 22.42 22.84
N ASN A 306 27.72 22.25 21.96
CA ASN A 306 26.62 23.20 21.88
C ASN A 306 25.65 22.95 23.05
N LYS A 307 25.57 23.91 23.98
CA LYS A 307 24.75 23.79 25.20
C LYS A 307 23.25 23.96 24.94
N ASP A 308 22.87 24.51 23.79
CA ASP A 308 21.49 24.87 23.43
C ASP A 308 20.84 23.88 22.42
N ALA A 309 21.58 22.88 21.94
CA ALA A 309 21.12 21.89 20.98
C ALA A 309 20.87 20.52 21.65
N ALA A 310 19.96 19.72 21.08
CA ALA A 310 19.70 18.36 21.54
C ALA A 310 21.00 17.53 21.64
N ASN A 311 21.06 16.63 22.64
CA ASN A 311 22.24 15.80 22.94
C ASN A 311 22.92 15.25 21.68
N GLY A 312 24.18 15.63 21.44
CA GLY A 312 25.03 15.06 20.38
C GLY A 312 25.62 16.04 19.37
N VAL A 313 25.23 17.32 19.38
CA VAL A 313 25.78 18.36 18.49
C VAL A 313 27.07 18.94 19.08
N TYR A 314 28.17 18.80 18.35
CA TYR A 314 29.47 19.35 18.73
C TYR A 314 30.19 19.99 17.53
N THR A 315 31.08 20.93 17.84
CA THR A 315 31.94 21.61 16.88
C THR A 315 33.39 21.33 17.24
N ILE A 316 34.22 20.95 16.26
CA ILE A 316 35.68 20.90 16.42
C ILE A 316 36.29 22.08 15.69
N GLN A 317 37.01 22.93 16.43
CA GLN A 317 37.79 24.02 15.84
C GLN A 317 39.25 23.57 15.70
N ILE A 318 39.74 23.50 14.47
CA ILE A 318 41.12 23.20 14.15
C ILE A 318 41.89 24.52 14.07
N THR A 319 43.01 24.59 14.77
CA THR A 319 43.82 25.82 14.95
C THR A 319 45.19 25.74 14.28
N ASN A 320 45.64 24.56 13.85
CA ASN A 320 46.95 24.30 13.23
C ASN A 320 46.84 23.06 12.32
N PRO A 321 47.36 23.06 11.06
CA PRO A 321 48.13 24.09 10.35
C PRO A 321 47.29 25.28 9.87
N GLU A 322 46.06 25.05 9.44
CA GLU A 322 45.13 26.11 9.05
C GLU A 322 43.82 26.03 9.82
N LYS A 323 43.07 27.14 9.82
CA LYS A 323 41.78 27.21 10.49
C LYS A 323 40.77 26.38 9.71
N ALA A 324 40.19 25.39 10.38
CA ALA A 324 39.07 24.63 9.86
C ALA A 324 38.05 24.39 10.97
N VAL A 325 36.79 24.22 10.58
CA VAL A 325 35.69 23.98 11.51
C VAL A 325 34.94 22.74 11.05
N ILE A 326 34.70 21.81 11.98
CA ILE A 326 33.87 20.63 11.77
C ILE A 326 32.64 20.79 12.65
N GLU A 327 31.46 20.90 12.05
CA GLU A 327 30.18 21.02 12.75
C GLU A 327 29.36 19.76 12.55
N THR A 328 28.91 19.15 13.65
CA THR A 328 28.06 17.95 13.59
C THR A 328 26.63 18.29 13.96
N SER A 329 25.68 17.67 13.24
CA SER A 329 24.26 17.68 13.53
C SER A 329 23.77 16.23 13.65
N ALA A 330 22.49 16.03 13.99
CA ALA A 330 21.90 14.70 14.11
C ALA A 330 22.01 13.85 12.82
N THR A 331 22.07 14.49 11.64
CA THR A 331 22.03 13.78 10.34
C THR A 331 23.17 14.16 9.39
N MET A 332 23.97 15.17 9.72
CA MET A 332 24.97 15.71 8.81
C MET A 332 26.20 16.26 9.55
N THR A 333 27.39 16.10 8.97
CA THR A 333 28.63 16.75 9.41
C THR A 333 29.10 17.70 8.32
N THR A 334 29.32 18.95 8.67
CA THR A 334 29.81 20.01 7.77
C THR A 334 31.27 20.28 8.08
N ILE A 335 32.11 20.30 7.04
CA ILE A 335 33.53 20.66 7.15
C ILE A 335 33.72 21.96 6.38
N SER A 336 34.22 22.98 7.08
CA SER A 336 34.54 24.29 6.52
C SER A 336 36.04 24.51 6.64
N CYS A 337 36.74 24.59 5.50
CA CYS A 337 38.18 24.76 5.43
C CYS A 337 38.55 25.57 4.18
N GLU A 338 39.57 26.41 4.26
CA GLU A 338 40.06 27.23 3.14
C GLU A 338 41.11 26.50 2.28
N ASP A 339 41.89 25.58 2.86
CA ASP A 339 42.95 24.81 2.20
C ASP A 339 42.55 23.38 1.86
N GLU A 340 42.83 22.98 0.62
CA GLU A 340 42.51 21.67 0.08
C GLU A 340 43.31 20.55 0.76
N ASN A 341 44.55 20.80 1.20
CA ASN A 341 45.35 19.79 1.89
C ASN A 341 44.78 19.49 3.28
N THR A 342 44.43 20.52 4.02
CA THR A 342 43.78 20.42 5.33
C THR A 342 42.42 19.73 5.21
N ALA A 343 41.61 20.06 4.19
CA ALA A 343 40.37 19.34 3.89
C ALA A 343 40.61 17.85 3.61
N THR A 344 41.67 17.50 2.88
CA THR A 344 42.03 16.11 2.58
C THR A 344 42.43 15.33 3.84
N LEU A 345 43.24 15.93 4.71
CA LEU A 345 43.63 15.31 5.99
C LEU A 345 42.44 15.09 6.92
N ILE A 346 41.49 16.05 6.97
CA ILE A 346 40.24 15.89 7.72
C ILE A 346 39.40 14.75 7.14
N TYR A 347 39.30 14.66 5.81
CA TYR A 347 38.56 13.60 5.13
C TYR A 347 39.14 12.22 5.42
N GLU A 348 40.47 12.08 5.42
CA GLU A 348 41.15 10.84 5.80
C GLU A 348 40.96 10.48 7.27
N ALA A 349 40.94 11.46 8.19
CA ALA A 349 40.65 11.26 9.60
C ALA A 349 39.23 10.70 9.80
N LEU A 350 38.26 11.28 9.11
CA LEU A 350 36.87 10.78 9.10
C LEU A 350 36.78 9.37 8.55
N GLY A 351 37.54 9.05 7.49
CA GLY A 351 37.61 7.70 6.93
C GLY A 351 38.11 6.62 7.91
N THR A 352 38.84 7.00 8.96
CA THR A 352 39.29 6.07 10.01
C THR A 352 38.33 5.91 11.18
N VAL A 353 37.44 6.89 11.40
CA VAL A 353 36.49 6.89 12.52
C VAL A 353 35.10 6.43 12.08
N CYS A 354 34.73 6.73 10.84
CA CYS A 354 33.45 6.35 10.25
C CYS A 354 33.57 5.05 9.46
N ASP A 355 32.51 4.23 9.49
CA ASP A 355 32.38 3.13 8.54
C ASP A 355 31.94 3.69 7.17
N GLY A 356 32.86 3.69 6.18
CA GLY A 356 32.61 4.14 4.80
C GLY A 356 32.00 3.05 3.90
N ILE A 357 31.11 3.46 2.99
CA ILE A 357 30.37 2.65 2.00
C ILE A 357 30.75 3.04 0.58
#